data_AF-W2Y2N0-F1
#
_entry.id   AF-W2Y2N0-F1
#
_cell.length_a   1.000
_cell.length_b   1.000
_cell.length_c   1.000
_cell.angle_alpha   90.00
_cell.angle_beta   90.00
_cell.angle_gamma   90.00
#
_symmetry.space_group_name_H-M   'P 1'
#
loop_
_entity.id
_entity.type
_entity.pdbx_description
1 polymer ?
#
loop_
_entity_poly.entity_id
_entity_poly.type
_entity_poly.pdbx_seq_one_letter_code
_entity_poly.pdbx_strand_id
1 'polypeptide(L)'
;MVVMNWRSKQRIVNKPQQTYLLVSRVTSRNALVALAPFTDELAAWSKPPTTAINEEVRLNHLSDATLATFQSSLVAKNSHYNR
;
A
#
# COMPACT_ATOMS: atom_id res chain seq x y z
N MET A 1 -16.57 -15.31 7.81
CA MET A 1 -17.62 -14.27 7.89
C MET A 1 -17.06 -13.00 7.27
N VAL A 2 -17.60 -12.53 6.14
CA VAL A 2 -17.21 -11.23 5.56
C VAL A 2 -18.14 -10.17 6.14
N VAL A 3 -17.62 -9.28 6.96
CA VAL A 3 -18.41 -8.18 7.54
C VAL A 3 -18.52 -7.10 6.48
N MET A 4 -19.66 -7.05 5.78
CA MET A 4 -19.92 -6.11 4.69
C MET A 4 -20.35 -4.70 5.15
N ASN A 5 -20.59 -4.50 6.45
CA ASN A 5 -20.83 -3.17 7.03
C ASN A 5 -19.49 -2.47 7.36
N TRP A 6 -18.73 -2.15 6.32
CA TRP A 6 -17.42 -1.52 6.44
C TRP A 6 -17.48 0.01 6.64
N ARG A 7 -18.67 0.61 6.49
CA ARG A 7 -18.94 2.03 6.79
C ARG A 7 -19.98 2.17 7.88
N SER A 8 -19.73 3.10 8.79
CA SER A 8 -20.73 3.57 9.74
C SER A 8 -21.75 4.46 9.03
N LYS A 9 -22.99 4.45 9.54
CA LYS A 9 -24.00 5.46 9.18
C LYS A 9 -23.56 6.87 9.58
N GLN A 10 -22.70 6.98 10.59
CA GLN A 10 -22.14 8.23 11.06
C GLN A 10 -20.91 8.61 10.22
N ARG A 11 -21.07 9.55 9.27
CA ARG A 11 -20.04 9.86 8.26
C ARG A 11 -18.70 10.32 8.84
N ILE A 12 -18.72 11.06 9.94
CA ILE A 12 -17.51 11.65 10.55
C ILE A 12 -16.51 10.61 11.08
N VAL A 13 -16.99 9.40 11.44
CA VAL A 13 -16.11 8.34 11.93
C VAL A 13 -15.51 7.49 10.81
N ASN A 14 -16.00 7.65 9.57
CA ASN A 14 -15.49 6.89 8.44
C ASN A 14 -14.14 7.46 7.99
N LYS A 15 -13.18 6.57 7.74
CA LYS A 15 -11.82 6.92 7.32
C LYS A 15 -11.46 6.15 6.05
N PRO A 16 -10.72 6.74 5.10
CA PRO A 16 -10.28 6.04 3.88
C PRO A 16 -9.54 4.72 4.16
N GLN A 17 -8.82 4.64 5.29
CA GLN A 17 -8.06 3.46 5.72
C GLN A 17 -8.93 2.27 6.15
N GLN A 18 -10.24 2.46 6.36
CA GLN A 18 -11.14 1.37 6.77
C GLN A 18 -11.24 0.26 5.72
N THR A 19 -11.14 0.62 4.44
CA THR A 19 -11.15 -0.35 3.34
C THR A 19 -9.95 -1.29 3.41
N TYR A 20 -8.77 -0.77 3.77
CA TYR A 20 -7.57 -1.59 3.93
C TYR A 20 -7.75 -2.63 5.05
N LEU A 21 -8.39 -2.24 6.15
CA LEU A 21 -8.73 -3.16 7.24
C LEU A 21 -9.76 -4.23 6.81
N LEU A 22 -10.67 -3.90 5.89
CA LEU A 22 -11.62 -4.86 5.33
C LEU A 22 -10.90 -5.89 4.46
N VAL A 23 -10.09 -5.44 3.50
CA VAL A 23 -9.42 -6.30 2.52
C VAL A 23 -8.34 -7.17 3.18
N SER A 24 -7.60 -6.64 4.17
CA SER A 24 -6.59 -7.40 4.91
C SER A 24 -7.15 -8.57 5.74
N ARG A 25 -8.45 -8.57 6.04
CA ARG A 25 -9.14 -9.65 6.76
C ARG A 25 -9.71 -10.73 5.84
N VAL A 26 -9.60 -10.57 4.53
CA VAL A 26 -10.06 -11.57 3.56
C VAL A 26 -9.01 -12.65 3.40
N THR A 27 -9.28 -13.82 3.98
CA THR A 27 -8.35 -14.96 4.01
C THR A 27 -8.77 -16.12 3.13
N SER A 28 -9.91 -16.01 2.40
CA SER A 28 -10.41 -17.10 1.55
C SER A 28 -10.82 -16.62 0.17
N ARG A 29 -10.68 -17.51 -0.82
CA ARG A 29 -11.08 -17.26 -2.21
C ARG A 29 -12.56 -16.90 -2.33
N ASN A 30 -13.42 -17.59 -1.57
CA ASN A 30 -14.86 -17.32 -1.57
C ASN A 30 -15.18 -15.92 -1.01
N ALA A 31 -14.45 -15.48 0.02
CA ALA A 31 -14.59 -14.13 0.56
C ALA A 31 -14.09 -13.06 -0.42
N LEU A 32 -13.03 -13.35 -1.17
CA LEU A 32 -12.54 -12.46 -2.23
C LEU A 32 -13.56 -12.31 -3.36
N VAL A 33 -14.16 -13.42 -3.82
CA VAL A 33 -15.23 -13.40 -4.84
C VAL A 33 -16.43 -12.58 -4.36
N ALA A 34 -16.79 -12.68 -3.07
CA ALA A 34 -17.88 -11.89 -2.49
C ALA A 34 -17.58 -10.38 -2.46
N LEU A 35 -16.31 -9.95 -2.51
CA LEU A 35 -15.94 -8.53 -2.59
C LEU A 35 -16.02 -7.94 -4.00
N ALA A 36 -16.03 -8.77 -5.05
CA ALA A 36 -15.97 -8.31 -6.43
C ALA A 36 -17.03 -7.22 -6.78
N PRO A 37 -18.30 -7.31 -6.35
CA PRO A 37 -19.29 -6.28 -6.63
C PRO A 37 -19.01 -4.92 -5.98
N PHE A 38 -18.15 -4.87 -4.96
CA PHE A 38 -17.84 -3.66 -4.20
C PHE A 38 -16.46 -3.09 -4.54
N THR A 39 -15.68 -3.75 -5.40
CA THR A 39 -14.28 -3.39 -5.66
C THR A 39 -14.13 -1.95 -6.14
N ASP A 40 -14.99 -1.50 -7.05
CA ASP A 40 -14.90 -0.12 -7.58
C ASP A 40 -15.21 0.92 -6.50
N GLU A 41 -16.22 0.67 -5.66
CA GLU A 41 -16.55 1.55 -4.56
C GLU A 41 -15.44 1.59 -3.50
N LEU A 42 -14.91 0.42 -3.16
CA LEU A 42 -13.79 0.29 -2.23
C LEU A 42 -12.55 1.00 -2.77
N ALA A 43 -12.24 0.87 -4.06
CA ALA A 43 -11.12 1.55 -4.70
C ALA A 43 -11.28 3.07 -4.70
N ALA A 44 -12.47 3.57 -5.06
CA ALA A 44 -12.77 5.00 -5.05
C ALA A 44 -12.66 5.59 -3.64
N TRP A 45 -13.17 4.89 -2.62
CA TRP A 45 -13.13 5.34 -1.24
C TRP A 45 -11.73 5.31 -0.62
N SER A 46 -10.92 4.32 -1.01
CA SER A 46 -9.57 4.11 -0.47
C SER A 46 -8.54 5.05 -1.06
N LYS A 47 -8.91 5.84 -2.09
CA LYS A 47 -7.98 6.71 -2.78
C LYS A 47 -7.31 7.66 -1.78
N PRO A 48 -5.98 7.58 -1.61
CA PRO A 48 -5.27 8.45 -0.67
C PRO A 48 -5.39 9.92 -1.10
N PRO A 49 -5.32 10.87 -0.16
CA PRO A 49 -5.22 12.27 -0.51
C PRO A 49 -3.93 12.54 -1.31
N THR A 50 -3.95 13.54 -2.19
CA THR A 50 -2.82 13.89 -3.06
C THR A 50 -1.52 14.09 -2.30
N THR A 51 -1.58 14.63 -1.08
CA THR A 51 -0.41 14.81 -0.22
C THR A 51 0.27 13.48 0.15
N ALA A 52 -0.50 12.43 0.43
CA ALA A 52 0.03 11.10 0.71
C ALA A 52 0.63 10.46 -0.55
N ILE A 53 0.02 10.68 -1.71
CA ILE A 53 0.55 10.21 -3.00
C ILE A 53 1.89 10.89 -3.31
N ASN A 54 1.99 12.21 -3.12
CA ASN A 54 3.22 12.95 -3.35
C ASN A 54 4.33 12.51 -2.39
N GLU A 55 3.98 12.23 -1.14
CA GLU A 55 4.93 11.72 -0.15
C GLU A 55 5.43 10.33 -0.52
N GLU A 56 4.56 9.44 -0.99
CA GLU A 56 4.95 8.12 -1.49
C GLU A 56 5.95 8.23 -2.66
N VAL A 57 5.71 9.12 -3.61
CA VAL A 57 6.65 9.38 -4.72
C VAL A 57 8.00 9.87 -4.19
N ARG A 58 8.00 10.81 -3.24
CA ARG A 58 9.22 11.33 -2.62
C ARG A 58 10.00 10.24 -1.91
N LEU A 59 9.33 9.37 -1.16
CA LEU A 59 9.94 8.24 -0.44
C LEU A 59 10.54 7.22 -1.40
N ASN A 60 9.87 6.92 -2.51
CA ASN A 60 10.41 6.01 -3.53
C ASN A 60 11.70 6.56 -4.15
N HIS A 61 11.75 7.85 -4.50
CA HIS A 61 12.99 8.47 -4.98
C HIS A 61 14.15 8.40 -3.97
N LEU A 62 13.86 8.62 -2.68
CA LEU A 62 14.89 8.50 -1.63
C LEU A 62 15.36 7.06 -1.44
N SER A 63 14.44 6.09 -1.54
CA SER A 63 14.75 4.66 -1.48
C SER A 63 15.68 4.27 -2.63
N ASP A 64 15.35 4.65 -3.86
CA ASP A 64 16.15 4.34 -5.05
C ASP A 64 17.56 4.92 -4.96
N ALA A 65 17.68 6.19 -4.54
CA ALA A 65 18.98 6.84 -4.34
C ALA A 65 19.82 6.13 -3.26
N THR A 66 19.17 5.67 -2.19
CA THR A 66 19.81 4.93 -1.11
C THR A 66 20.31 3.57 -1.61
N LEU A 67 19.49 2.83 -2.35
CA LEU A 67 19.84 1.54 -2.93
C LEU A 67 21.01 1.66 -3.93
N ALA A 68 20.98 2.67 -4.79
CA ALA A 68 22.07 2.94 -5.74
C ALA A 68 23.41 3.22 -5.03
N THR A 69 23.37 3.96 -3.92
CA THR A 69 24.56 4.25 -3.10
C THR A 69 25.12 2.97 -2.48
N PHE A 70 24.26 2.11 -1.94
CA PHE A 70 24.70 0.82 -1.38
C PHE A 70 25.29 -0.10 -2.44
N GLN A 71 24.66 -0.22 -3.61
CA GLN A 71 25.16 -1.02 -4.73
C GLN A 71 26.53 -0.52 -5.19
N SER A 72 26.70 0.79 -5.34
CA SER A 72 27.99 1.39 -5.72
C SER A 72 29.08 1.09 -4.70
N SER A 73 28.75 1.16 -3.41
CA SER A 73 29.66 0.84 -2.31
C SER A 73 30.07 -0.64 -2.28
N LEU A 74 29.13 -1.54 -2.56
CA LEU A 74 29.37 -2.98 -2.68
C LEU A 74 30.32 -3.31 -3.85
N VAL A 75 30.07 -2.73 -5.02
CA VAL A 75 30.93 -2.90 -6.20
C VAL A 75 32.34 -2.38 -5.93
N ALA A 76 32.48 -1.21 -5.31
CA ALA A 76 33.78 -0.64 -4.97
C ALA A 76 34.57 -1.54 -4.00
N LYS A 77 33.92 -2.10 -2.97
CA LYS A 77 34.55 -3.04 -2.04
C LYS A 77 35.00 -4.33 -2.74
N ASN A 78 34.14 -4.93 -3.56
CA ASN A 78 34.48 -6.17 -4.27
C ASN A 78 35.62 -5.98 -5.27
N SER A 79 35.71 -4.81 -5.91
CA SER A 79 36.81 -4.49 -6.82
C SER A 79 38.15 -4.28 -6.11
N HIS A 80 38.15 -3.95 -4.80
CA HIS A 80 39.35 -3.78 -3.99
C HIS A 80 39.92 -5.11 -3.46
N TYR A 81 39.09 -6.17 -3.37
CA TYR A 81 39.52 -7.50 -2.95
C TYR A 81 40.02 -8.40 -4.09
N ASN A 82 39.69 -8.06 -5.35
CA ASN A 82 40.10 -8.81 -6.55
C ASN A 82 41.34 -8.23 -7.27
N ARG A 83 42.08 -7.33 -6.63
CA ARG A 83 43.42 -6.86 -7.05
C ARG A 83 44.47 -7.35 -6.07
#